data_AF-A0AAE3P5M8-F1
#
_entry.id   AF-A0AAE3P5M8-F1
#
_cell.length_a   1.000
_cell.length_b   1.000
_cell.length_c   1.000
_cell.angle_alpha   90.00
_cell.angle_beta   90.00
_cell.angle_gamma   90.00
#
_symmetry.space_group_name_H-M   'P 1'
#
loop_
_entity.id
_entity.type
_entity.pdbx_description
1 polymer ?
#
loop_
_entity_poly.entity_id
_entity_poly.type
_entity_poly.pdbx_seq_one_letter_code
_entity_poly.pdbx_strand_id
1 'polypeptide(L)'
;MSMKYFIFFIFFIFSFFPLSVNADRFFHHEILEKYDPNTEIFLRGKVKRVWILPKHKFLIADVKRRKKIYKVIIGPLWFVKKKHIHIKPGNEIIVKGSKFFTKKGELFILTRSLYIVDKDHIYHLRDENFKPCWKKKSRCF
;
A
#
# COMPACT_ATOMS: atom_id res chain seq x y z
N MET A 1 -12.43 19.32 54.25
CA MET A 1 -11.48 18.65 53.33
C MET A 1 -11.28 19.56 52.13
N SER A 2 -10.04 19.97 51.86
CA SER A 2 -9.65 21.26 51.27
C SER A 2 -9.73 21.34 49.73
N MET A 3 -10.32 22.44 49.24
CA MET A 3 -10.53 22.88 47.85
C MET A 3 -9.22 23.30 47.13
N LYS A 4 -8.11 22.61 47.39
CA LYS A 4 -6.78 22.93 46.80
C LYS A 4 -6.26 21.86 45.83
N TYR A 5 -6.84 20.66 45.82
CA TYR A 5 -6.36 19.55 45.00
C TYR A 5 -7.09 19.39 43.66
N PHE A 6 -8.21 20.09 43.44
CA PHE A 6 -9.01 19.92 42.22
C PHE A 6 -8.40 20.66 41.00
N ILE A 7 -7.58 21.68 41.23
CA ILE A 7 -6.98 22.51 40.16
C ILE A 7 -5.71 21.86 39.56
N PHE A 8 -5.04 20.97 40.29
CA PHE A 8 -3.82 20.32 39.80
C PHE A 8 -4.06 19.16 38.81
N PHE A 9 -5.26 18.61 38.74
CA PHE A 9 -5.54 17.45 37.88
C PHE A 9 -5.84 17.80 36.42
N ILE A 10 -6.13 19.07 36.11
CA ILE A 10 -6.49 19.52 34.75
C ILE A 10 -5.24 19.83 33.91
N PHE A 11 -4.09 20.13 34.53
CA PHE A 11 -2.87 20.50 33.80
C PHE A 11 -1.97 19.32 33.38
N PHE A 12 -2.18 18.10 33.92
CA PHE A 12 -1.29 16.97 33.61
C PHE A 12 -1.73 16.13 32.39
N ILE A 13 -2.94 16.36 31.86
CA ILE A 13 -3.49 15.59 30.73
C ILE A 13 -3.13 16.20 29.37
N PHE A 14 -2.67 17.46 29.32
CA PHE A 14 -2.40 18.16 28.05
C PHE A 14 -0.96 18.06 27.53
N SER A 15 0.00 17.54 28.31
CA SER A 15 1.42 17.55 27.93
C SER A 15 1.94 16.24 27.31
N PHE A 16 1.12 15.19 27.18
CA PHE A 16 1.53 13.88 26.66
C PHE A 16 0.94 13.50 25.30
N PHE A 17 0.39 14.45 24.54
CA PHE A 17 0.10 14.23 23.13
C PHE A 17 1.11 14.98 22.27
N PRO A 18 2.23 14.37 21.84
CA PRO A 18 2.89 14.86 20.65
C PRO A 18 1.88 14.70 19.50
N LEU A 19 1.31 15.82 19.08
CA LEU A 19 0.48 15.96 17.90
C LEU A 19 1.33 15.68 16.64
N SER A 20 1.71 14.42 16.43
CA SER A 20 2.46 13.99 15.25
C SER A 20 1.50 13.68 14.11
N VAL A 21 0.80 14.70 13.61
CA VAL A 21 -0.19 14.59 12.52
C VAL A 21 0.43 14.90 11.14
N ASN A 22 1.72 15.25 11.08
CA ASN A 22 2.37 15.72 9.84
C ASN A 22 3.12 14.65 9.03
N ALA A 23 3.46 13.50 9.60
CA ALA A 23 4.18 12.44 8.88
C ALA A 23 3.28 11.57 7.97
N ASP A 24 1.96 11.65 8.14
CA ASP A 24 0.99 10.76 7.48
C ASP A 24 0.60 11.20 6.07
N ARG A 25 0.54 12.52 5.81
CA ARG A 25 0.25 13.05 4.47
C ARG A 25 1.42 12.81 3.49
N PHE A 26 2.65 12.81 3.99
CA PHE A 26 3.87 12.76 3.16
C PHE A 26 4.08 11.40 2.48
N PHE A 27 3.81 10.31 3.21
CA PHE A 27 4.04 8.95 2.68
C PHE A 27 3.00 8.52 1.63
N HIS A 28 1.76 9.03 1.75
CA HIS A 28 0.71 8.79 0.75
C HIS A 28 1.04 9.45 -0.60
N HIS A 29 1.63 10.65 -0.61
CA HIS A 29 2.07 11.29 -1.85
C HIS A 29 3.23 10.52 -2.49
N GLU A 30 4.25 10.17 -1.71
CA GLU A 30 5.47 9.56 -2.22
C GLU A 30 5.25 8.18 -2.88
N ILE A 31 4.41 7.30 -2.35
CA ILE A 31 4.17 5.97 -2.96
C ILE A 31 3.33 6.07 -4.24
N LEU A 32 2.38 7.01 -4.27
CA LEU A 32 1.39 7.07 -5.34
C LEU A 32 1.94 7.71 -6.62
N GLU A 33 2.95 8.58 -6.50
CA GLU A 33 3.50 9.36 -7.61
C GLU A 33 4.80 8.79 -8.18
N LYS A 34 5.51 7.91 -7.46
CA LYS A 34 6.79 7.33 -7.90
C LYS A 34 6.67 6.11 -8.83
N TYR A 35 5.63 6.05 -9.67
CA TYR A 35 5.62 5.02 -10.72
C TYR A 35 6.59 5.43 -11.83
N ASP A 36 7.59 4.59 -12.08
CA ASP A 36 8.59 4.81 -13.11
C ASP A 36 8.46 3.73 -14.19
N PRO A 37 7.95 4.06 -15.39
CA PRO A 37 7.80 3.09 -16.48
C PRO A 37 9.14 2.49 -16.94
N ASN A 38 10.26 3.19 -16.72
CA ASN A 38 11.60 2.69 -17.11
C ASN A 38 12.08 1.53 -16.22
N THR A 39 11.44 1.32 -15.07
CA THR A 39 11.75 0.21 -14.15
C THR A 39 10.65 -0.86 -14.12
N GLU A 40 9.72 -0.82 -15.08
CA GLU A 40 8.61 -1.75 -15.17
C GLU A 40 9.11 -3.17 -15.42
N ILE A 41 8.53 -4.12 -14.69
CA ILE A 41 8.84 -5.54 -14.80
C ILE A 41 7.55 -6.36 -14.89
N PHE A 42 7.68 -7.53 -15.52
CA PHE A 42 6.70 -8.61 -15.41
C PHE A 42 7.17 -9.62 -14.36
N LEU A 43 6.36 -9.78 -13.32
CA LEU A 43 6.60 -10.68 -12.20
C LEU A 43 5.49 -11.74 -12.17
N ARG A 44 5.80 -12.94 -12.66
CA ARG A 44 5.01 -14.14 -12.43
C ARG A 44 5.53 -14.89 -11.21
N GLY A 45 4.65 -15.24 -10.27
CA GLY A 45 5.05 -15.96 -9.06
C GLY A 45 3.88 -16.38 -8.17
N LYS A 46 4.21 -17.12 -7.11
CA LYS A 46 3.21 -17.58 -6.12
C LYS A 46 3.20 -16.68 -4.91
N VAL A 47 2.01 -16.27 -4.48
CA VAL A 47 1.80 -15.50 -3.25
C VAL A 47 2.13 -16.39 -2.04
N LYS A 48 3.00 -15.89 -1.16
CA LYS A 48 3.37 -16.57 0.09
C LYS A 48 2.67 -15.97 1.30
N ARG A 49 2.52 -14.66 1.31
CA ARG A 49 1.86 -13.94 2.39
C ARG A 49 1.14 -12.74 1.82
N VAL A 50 -0.01 -12.42 2.40
CA VAL A 50 -0.72 -11.17 2.17
C VAL A 50 -0.82 -10.46 3.51
N TRP A 51 -0.45 -9.19 3.55
CA TRP A 51 -0.44 -8.41 4.78
C TRP A 51 -0.78 -6.95 4.50
N ILE A 52 -1.20 -6.24 5.54
CA ILE A 52 -1.55 -4.83 5.44
C ILE A 52 -0.40 -4.01 5.99
N LEU A 53 0.09 -3.06 5.22
CA LEU A 53 1.06 -2.08 5.70
C LEU A 53 0.37 -1.18 6.74
N PRO A 54 0.66 -1.31 8.04
CA PRO A 54 -0.22 -0.80 9.10
C PRO A 54 -0.46 0.70 9.01
N LYS A 55 0.60 1.47 8.73
CA LYS A 55 0.56 2.93 8.69
C LYS A 55 -0.29 3.49 7.54
N HIS A 56 -0.41 2.78 6.42
CA HIS A 56 -1.04 3.31 5.20
C HIS A 56 -2.23 2.49 4.71
N LYS A 57 -2.54 1.39 5.39
CA LYS A 57 -3.61 0.47 5.04
C LYS A 57 -3.52 -0.01 3.58
N PHE A 58 -2.32 -0.20 3.06
CA PHE A 58 -2.09 -0.81 1.75
C PHE A 58 -2.02 -2.33 1.88
N LEU A 59 -2.69 -3.03 0.96
CA LEU A 59 -2.51 -4.47 0.82
C LEU A 59 -1.20 -4.76 0.10
N ILE A 60 -0.35 -5.55 0.73
CA ILE A 60 0.93 -6.03 0.20
C ILE A 60 0.86 -7.54 0.02
N ALA A 61 1.37 -8.03 -1.11
CA ALA A 61 1.57 -9.44 -1.37
C ALA A 61 3.08 -9.75 -1.45
N ASP A 62 3.53 -10.71 -0.66
CA ASP A 62 4.87 -11.26 -0.78
C ASP A 62 4.84 -12.37 -1.85
N VAL A 63 5.44 -12.09 -3.00
CA VAL A 63 5.37 -12.95 -4.18
C VAL A 63 6.70 -13.66 -4.37
N LYS A 64 6.69 -14.99 -4.30
CA LYS A 64 7.87 -15.81 -4.54
C LYS A 64 8.04 -16.08 -6.04
N ARG A 65 9.19 -15.70 -6.59
CA ARG A 65 9.68 -16.10 -7.91
C ARG A 65 11.08 -16.72 -7.74
N ARG A 66 11.22 -18.00 -8.11
CA ARG A 66 12.44 -18.78 -7.88
C ARG A 66 12.85 -18.73 -6.38
N LYS A 67 14.07 -18.27 -6.08
CA LYS A 67 14.62 -18.14 -4.71
C LYS A 67 14.41 -16.75 -4.08
N LYS A 68 13.68 -15.83 -4.74
CA LYS A 68 13.47 -14.45 -4.26
C LYS A 68 12.01 -14.19 -3.90
N ILE A 69 11.79 -13.34 -2.90
CA ILE A 69 10.48 -12.82 -2.50
C ILE A 69 10.44 -11.33 -2.85
N TYR A 70 9.39 -10.92 -3.56
CA TYR A 70 9.13 -9.54 -3.95
C TYR A 70 7.95 -9.01 -3.16
N LYS A 71 8.08 -7.83 -2.54
CA LYS A 71 6.97 -7.13 -1.88
C LYS A 71 6.18 -6.36 -2.94
N VAL A 72 4.97 -6.80 -3.26
CA VAL A 72 4.12 -6.17 -4.28
C VAL A 72 3.03 -5.34 -3.61
N ILE A 73 3.00 -4.04 -3.90
CA ILE A 73 1.94 -3.14 -3.44
C ILE A 73 0.75 -3.27 -4.38
N ILE A 74 -0.36 -3.81 -3.89
CA ILE A 74 -1.60 -3.95 -4.66
C ILE A 74 -2.33 -2.61 -4.66
N GLY A 75 -2.65 -2.07 -3.49
CA GLY A 75 -3.36 -0.80 -3.39
C GLY A 75 -3.92 -0.59 -2.00
N PRO A 76 -4.58 0.55 -1.77
CA PRO A 76 -5.22 0.82 -0.50
C PRO A 76 -6.36 -0.18 -0.27
N LEU A 77 -6.51 -0.65 0.97
CA LEU A 77 -7.42 -1.74 1.31
C LEU A 77 -8.87 -1.44 0.92
N TRP A 78 -9.32 -0.19 1.02
CA TRP A 78 -10.67 0.20 0.61
C TRP A 78 -10.90 0.02 -0.90
N PHE A 79 -9.88 0.27 -1.73
CA PHE A 79 -9.97 0.12 -3.18
C PHE A 79 -9.97 -1.36 -3.57
N VAL A 80 -9.07 -2.13 -2.94
CA VAL A 80 -9.01 -3.59 -3.10
C VAL A 80 -10.36 -4.22 -2.78
N LYS A 81 -10.99 -3.82 -1.66
CA LYS A 81 -12.34 -4.28 -1.28
C LYS A 81 -13.39 -3.85 -2.30
N LYS A 82 -13.40 -2.57 -2.71
CA LYS A 82 -14.35 -2.03 -3.71
C LYS A 82 -14.26 -2.74 -5.06
N LYS A 83 -13.07 -3.14 -5.50
CA LYS A 83 -12.82 -3.86 -6.76
C LYS A 83 -12.91 -5.39 -6.60
N HIS A 84 -13.31 -5.89 -5.43
CA HIS A 84 -13.39 -7.34 -5.15
C HIS A 84 -12.10 -8.09 -5.51
N ILE A 85 -10.95 -7.49 -5.21
CA ILE A 85 -9.64 -8.12 -5.43
C ILE A 85 -9.36 -9.04 -4.26
N HIS A 86 -9.60 -10.34 -4.43
CA HIS A 86 -9.22 -11.36 -3.44
C HIS A 86 -7.92 -12.05 -3.85
N ILE A 87 -6.88 -11.87 -3.04
CA ILE A 87 -5.58 -12.55 -3.16
C ILE A 87 -5.33 -13.29 -1.85
N LYS A 88 -4.93 -14.54 -1.93
CA LYS A 88 -4.58 -15.38 -0.78
C LYS A 88 -3.22 -16.08 -0.99
N PRO A 89 -2.55 -16.50 0.09
CA PRO A 89 -1.42 -17.41 -0.02
C PRO A 89 -1.74 -18.61 -0.91
N GLY A 90 -0.80 -18.98 -1.77
CA GLY A 90 -0.96 -20.06 -2.75
C GLY A 90 -1.38 -19.59 -4.14
N ASN A 91 -2.05 -18.44 -4.29
CA ASN A 91 -2.41 -17.93 -5.61
C ASN A 91 -1.17 -17.72 -6.48
N GLU A 92 -1.29 -18.09 -7.75
CA GLU A 92 -0.35 -17.67 -8.79
C GLU A 92 -0.84 -16.37 -9.40
N ILE A 93 0.04 -15.39 -9.49
CA ILE A 93 -0.27 -14.07 -10.04
C ILE A 93 0.78 -13.63 -11.05
N ILE A 94 0.37 -12.81 -12.00
CA ILE A 94 1.25 -12.09 -12.92
C ILE A 94 1.04 -10.60 -12.68
N VAL A 95 2.13 -9.93 -12.29
CA VAL A 95 2.13 -8.51 -11.99
C VAL A 95 2.93 -7.78 -13.06
N LYS A 96 2.34 -6.74 -13.64
CA LYS A 96 3.06 -5.70 -14.37
C LYS A 96 3.18 -4.51 -13.43
N GLY A 97 4.41 -4.07 -13.13
CA GLY A 97 4.61 -2.99 -12.16
C GLY A 97 6.04 -2.46 -12.13
N SER A 98 6.24 -1.26 -11.59
CA SER A 98 7.54 -0.60 -11.49
C SER A 98 8.24 -0.88 -10.17
N LYS A 99 9.58 -0.84 -10.18
CA LYS A 99 10.35 -0.88 -8.93
C LYS A 99 10.18 0.45 -8.19
N PHE A 100 10.14 0.37 -6.86
CA PHE A 100 10.12 1.52 -5.97
C PHE A 100 11.00 1.22 -4.77
N PHE A 101 11.91 2.13 -4.46
CA PHE A 101 12.72 2.05 -3.26
C PHE A 101 12.22 3.05 -2.22
N THR A 102 12.00 2.60 -1.00
CA THR A 102 11.75 3.50 0.12
C THR A 102 13.02 4.31 0.43
N LYS A 103 12.89 5.39 1.20
CA LYS A 103 14.05 6.14 1.72
C LYS A 103 15.02 5.28 2.54
N LYS A 104 14.55 4.13 3.06
CA LYS A 104 15.36 3.15 3.80
C LYS A 104 15.96 2.07 2.90
N GLY A 105 15.83 2.18 1.57
CA GLY A 105 16.36 1.22 0.60
C GLY A 105 15.51 -0.03 0.39
N GLU A 106 14.31 -0.12 1.00
CA GLU A 106 13.46 -1.29 0.80
C GLU A 106 12.82 -1.28 -0.60
N LEU A 107 12.96 -2.39 -1.33
CA LEU A 107 12.34 -2.56 -2.64
C LEU A 107 10.89 -3.05 -2.54
N PHE A 108 10.01 -2.34 -3.22
CA PHE A 108 8.64 -2.74 -3.52
C PHE A 108 8.39 -2.72 -5.03
N ILE A 109 7.38 -3.46 -5.46
CA ILE A 109 6.82 -3.37 -6.80
C ILE A 109 5.50 -2.62 -6.71
N LEU A 110 5.40 -1.47 -7.38
CA LEU A 110 4.15 -0.73 -7.55
C LEU A 110 3.36 -1.36 -8.69
N THR A 111 2.18 -1.91 -8.36
CA THR A 111 1.38 -2.62 -9.37
C THR A 111 0.70 -1.63 -10.32
N ARG A 112 0.81 -1.89 -11.63
CA ARG A 112 -0.01 -1.27 -12.69
C ARG A 112 -1.16 -2.18 -13.09
N SER A 113 -0.87 -3.46 -13.34
CA SER A 113 -1.89 -4.48 -13.53
C SER A 113 -1.54 -5.77 -12.80
N LEU A 114 -2.59 -6.46 -12.38
CA LEU A 114 -2.53 -7.71 -11.66
C LEU A 114 -3.44 -8.72 -12.35
N TYR A 115 -2.86 -9.79 -12.89
CA TYR A 115 -3.60 -10.96 -13.31
C TYR A 115 -3.55 -12.01 -12.20
N ILE A 116 -4.71 -12.52 -11.80
CA ILE A 116 -4.81 -13.63 -10.86
C ILE A 116 -5.21 -14.88 -11.67
N VAL A 117 -4.30 -15.85 -11.75
CA VAL A 117 -4.39 -16.97 -12.70
C VAL A 117 -5.60 -17.87 -12.44
N ASP A 118 -5.91 -18.16 -11.17
CA ASP A 118 -7.03 -19.03 -10.80
C ASP A 118 -8.42 -18.41 -11.05
N LYS A 119 -8.46 -17.09 -11.23
CA LYS A 119 -9.69 -16.33 -11.53
C LYS A 119 -9.82 -15.93 -12.99
N ASP A 120 -8.78 -16.16 -13.77
CA ASP A 120 -8.64 -15.69 -15.14
C ASP A 120 -9.06 -14.21 -15.31
N HIS A 121 -8.61 -13.35 -14.41
CA HIS A 121 -9.03 -11.94 -14.39
C HIS A 121 -7.87 -10.98 -14.21
N ILE A 122 -7.85 -9.93 -15.04
CA ILE A 122 -6.89 -8.83 -14.99
C ILE A 122 -7.52 -7.63 -14.31
N TYR A 123 -6.93 -7.20 -13.20
CA TYR A 123 -7.25 -5.95 -12.56
C TYR A 123 -6.28 -4.87 -13.05
N HIS A 124 -6.82 -3.72 -13.45
CA HIS A 124 -6.04 -2.51 -13.73
C HIS A 124 -6.06 -1.60 -12.51
N LEU A 125 -4.86 -1.29 -12.00
CA LEU A 125 -4.66 -0.54 -10.74
C LEU A 125 -4.10 0.86 -11.01
N ARG A 126 -3.60 1.10 -12.22
CA ARG A 126 -3.21 2.42 -12.72
C ARG A 126 -3.74 2.64 -14.13
N ASP A 127 -4.01 3.89 -14.48
CA ASP A 127 -4.44 4.30 -15.82
C ASP A 127 -3.27 4.33 -16.82
N GLU A 128 -3.55 4.78 -18.05
CA GLU A 128 -2.58 4.92 -19.14
C GLU A 128 -1.44 5.89 -18.81
N ASN A 129 -1.72 6.88 -17.96
CA ASN A 129 -0.73 7.86 -17.47
C ASN A 129 -0.05 7.40 -16.17
N PHE A 130 -0.16 6.11 -15.84
CA PHE A 130 0.38 5.48 -14.64
C PHE A 130 -0.18 6.04 -13.33
N LYS A 131 -1.28 6.80 -13.37
CA LYS A 131 -1.91 7.33 -12.15
C LYS A 131 -2.74 6.24 -11.49
N PRO A 132 -2.69 6.10 -10.16
CA PRO A 132 -3.47 5.09 -9.45
C PRO A 132 -4.97 5.32 -9.60
N CYS A 133 -5.72 4.24 -9.89
CA CYS A 133 -7.16 4.24 -10.15
C CYS A 133 -8.04 4.70 -8.98
N TRP A 134 -7.44 4.86 -7.81
CA TRP A 134 -8.12 5.36 -6.61
C TRP A 134 -7.96 6.87 -6.40
N LYS A 135 -7.30 7.60 -7.33
CA LYS A 135 -7.28 9.08 -7.32
C LYS A 135 -8.48 9.62 -8.10
N LYS A 136 -9.13 10.68 -7.58
CA LYS A 136 -10.31 11.33 -8.18
C LYS A 136 -10.19 11.68 -9.67
N LYS A 137 -8.97 11.96 -10.17
CA LYS A 137 -8.69 12.36 -11.57
C LYS A 137 -8.16 11.22 -12.46
N SER A 138 -8.09 9.99 -11.97
CA SER A 138 -7.62 8.85 -12.76
C SER A 138 -8.75 8.30 -13.63
N ARG A 139 -8.43 7.97 -14.88
CA ARG A 139 -9.39 7.33 -15.80
C ARG A 139 -9.08 5.85 -15.88
N CYS A 140 -9.69 5.09 -14.98
CA CYS A 140 -9.61 3.63 -15.04
C CYS A 140 -10.95 3.07 -15.46
N PHE A 141 -10.92 2.31 -16.54
CA PHE A 141 -12.04 1.57 -17.10
C PHE A 141 -12.24 0.26 -16.32
#